data_AF-A0ABD1B6E9-F1
#
_entry.id   AF-A0ABD1B6E9-F1
#
_cell.length_a   1.000
_cell.length_b   1.000
_cell.length_c   1.000
_cell.angle_alpha   90.00
_cell.angle_beta   90.00
_cell.angle_gamma   90.00
#
_symmetry.space_group_name_H-M   'P 1'
#
loop_
_entity.id
_entity.type
_entity.pdbx_description
1 polymer ?
#
loop_
_entity_poly.entity_id
_entity_poly.type
_entity_poly.pdbx_seq_one_letter_code
_entity_poly.pdbx_strand_id
1 'polypeptide(L)'
;MNIHGVSGHPEPNSEPSPPTGSSPPTPKLKFSPKLNRWSMARAIRSGVKLDRPINRTDNTHFRQVTEGKETEESDKKTSAIDVEITAGKSIYLVSDGTGWTAEHSVYAALGQFEDFLVNRGSPVNTHLFSWVEDEDKLIEIIKQAAKEGAMCFYTLANPSMAKSAKQACNQWGVLSVDILGPIIEGIASHFGVPPSGLTRGAPGRVKTLNDAYFKRIEAIEFTIKQDDGTLPENLSKADIILVGVSRTGKTPLSTYIAQKGYKVANIPFVMGVEPPKTLFEVEPRKVFALKIELVVLQAIRRTRAKTLGVDREAENNYSGFDLVRKELDFASRIYAKNPGWSVIDVTNKAIEETAAVILRLYHDGRDNITSVRRIPNRF
;
A
#
# COMPACT_ATOMS: atom_id res chain seq x y z
N MET A 1 -60.66 61.52 -24.81
CA MET A 1 -60.73 62.57 -25.84
C MET A 1 -59.34 63.15 -26.02
N ASN A 2 -58.78 63.01 -27.24
CA ASN A 2 -57.80 63.83 -28.00
C ASN A 2 -56.93 64.85 -27.22
N ILE A 3 -55.66 65.13 -27.55
CA ILE A 3 -55.00 65.48 -28.85
C ILE A 3 -53.49 65.68 -28.52
N HIS A 4 -52.42 65.19 -29.19
CA HIS A 4 -51.83 65.38 -30.55
C HIS A 4 -50.38 65.94 -30.50
N GLY A 5 -49.51 65.45 -31.41
CA GLY A 5 -48.29 66.11 -31.98
C GLY A 5 -46.93 65.59 -31.45
N VAL A 6 -46.17 64.66 -32.06
CA VAL A 6 -45.50 64.51 -33.40
C VAL A 6 -44.16 65.25 -33.56
N SER A 7 -43.06 64.46 -33.63
CA SER A 7 -41.93 64.47 -34.60
C SER A 7 -40.88 63.45 -34.08
N GLY A 8 -40.06 62.69 -34.81
CA GLY A 8 -39.76 62.41 -36.22
C GLY A 8 -38.50 61.49 -36.19
N HIS A 9 -38.49 60.43 -37.01
CA HIS A 9 -37.49 59.35 -37.18
C HIS A 9 -36.01 59.79 -37.44
N PRO A 10 -34.96 58.94 -37.42
CA PRO A 10 -34.93 57.51 -37.83
C PRO A 10 -34.01 56.50 -37.07
N GLU A 11 -34.20 55.21 -37.38
CA GLU A 11 -33.37 54.05 -37.00
C GLU A 11 -31.92 54.14 -37.53
N PRO A 12 -31.00 53.35 -36.96
CA PRO A 12 -30.24 52.46 -37.85
C PRO A 12 -29.96 51.04 -37.33
N ASN A 13 -30.08 50.12 -38.28
CA ASN A 13 -29.22 48.98 -38.58
C ASN A 13 -29.13 47.79 -37.61
N SER A 14 -29.81 46.73 -38.04
CA SER A 14 -29.47 45.32 -37.87
C SER A 14 -28.01 45.01 -38.22
N GLU A 15 -27.25 44.51 -37.24
CA GLU A 15 -25.95 43.88 -37.48
C GLU A 15 -26.11 42.40 -37.89
N PRO A 16 -25.26 41.90 -38.79
CA PRO A 16 -25.38 40.56 -39.38
C PRO A 16 -24.75 39.47 -38.50
N SER A 17 -25.37 38.29 -38.52
CA SER A 17 -24.84 37.05 -37.93
C SER A 17 -23.46 36.67 -38.51
N PRO A 18 -22.50 36.20 -37.68
CA PRO A 18 -21.17 35.85 -38.15
C PRO A 18 -21.13 34.48 -38.85
N PRO A 19 -20.15 34.25 -39.75
CA PRO A 19 -20.13 33.10 -40.65
C PRO A 19 -19.64 31.83 -39.96
N THR A 20 -20.17 30.70 -40.43
CA THR A 20 -19.68 29.33 -40.19
C THR A 20 -18.27 29.18 -40.80
N GLY A 21 -17.25 29.35 -39.96
CA GLY A 21 -15.83 29.18 -40.30
C GLY A 21 -15.19 28.01 -39.56
N SER A 22 -14.54 27.14 -40.32
CA SER A 22 -13.73 25.99 -39.93
C SER A 22 -12.80 26.23 -38.74
N SER A 23 -12.73 25.25 -37.84
CA SER A 23 -11.81 25.19 -36.70
C SER A 23 -10.34 25.30 -37.16
N PRO A 24 -9.48 26.07 -36.48
CA PRO A 24 -8.05 26.08 -36.78
C PRO A 24 -7.45 24.71 -36.42
N PRO A 25 -6.44 24.21 -37.16
CA PRO A 25 -5.79 22.96 -36.81
C PRO A 25 -5.09 23.11 -35.47
N THR A 26 -5.38 22.21 -34.53
CA THR A 26 -4.67 22.09 -33.26
C THR A 26 -3.17 21.93 -33.53
N PRO A 27 -2.28 22.69 -32.86
CA PRO A 27 -0.86 22.52 -33.05
C PRO A 27 -0.48 21.12 -32.54
N LYS A 28 -0.01 20.26 -33.46
CA LYS A 28 0.60 18.98 -33.09
C LYS A 28 1.85 19.30 -32.25
N LEU A 29 1.72 19.17 -30.94
CA LEU A 29 2.83 19.21 -29.99
C LEU A 29 3.84 18.12 -30.40
N LYS A 30 4.95 18.53 -31.03
CA LYS A 30 6.11 17.66 -31.25
C LYS A 30 6.76 17.41 -29.90
N PHE A 31 6.37 16.32 -29.23
CA PHE A 31 7.04 15.88 -28.01
C PHE A 31 8.47 15.45 -28.31
N SER A 32 9.42 15.98 -27.52
CA SER A 32 10.83 15.59 -27.56
C SER A 32 10.99 14.07 -27.38
N PRO A 33 11.92 13.40 -28.10
CA PRO A 33 12.21 11.97 -27.93
C PRO A 33 12.54 11.59 -26.47
N LYS A 34 13.05 12.55 -25.67
CA LYS A 34 13.34 12.36 -24.25
C LYS A 34 12.07 12.21 -23.41
N LEU A 35 10.99 12.96 -23.70
CA LEU A 35 9.72 12.90 -22.98
C LEU A 35 8.99 11.57 -23.21
N ASN A 36 9.11 10.99 -24.42
CA ASN A 36 8.56 9.68 -24.75
C ASN A 36 9.16 8.53 -23.93
N ARG A 37 10.42 8.65 -23.49
CA ARG A 37 11.07 7.60 -22.70
C ARG A 37 10.61 7.63 -21.24
N TRP A 38 10.31 8.80 -20.70
CA TRP A 38 9.71 8.95 -19.36
C TRP A 38 8.25 8.49 -19.36
N SER A 39 7.47 8.78 -20.41
CA SER A 39 6.09 8.32 -20.52
C SER A 39 6.00 6.80 -20.70
N MET A 40 6.88 6.19 -21.50
CA MET A 40 7.00 4.71 -21.60
C MET A 40 7.39 4.07 -20.26
N ALA A 41 8.37 4.64 -19.55
CA ALA A 41 8.72 4.19 -18.21
C ALA A 41 7.55 4.36 -17.22
N ARG A 42 6.71 5.38 -17.41
CA ARG A 42 5.50 5.65 -16.62
C ARG A 42 4.40 4.62 -16.87
N ALA A 43 4.08 4.32 -18.14
CA ALA A 43 3.10 3.29 -18.52
C ALA A 43 3.50 1.89 -17.99
N ILE A 44 4.78 1.55 -18.08
CA ILE A 44 5.31 0.30 -17.52
C ILE A 44 5.18 0.31 -15.98
N ARG A 45 5.47 1.44 -15.31
CA ARG A 45 5.33 1.58 -13.84
C ARG A 45 3.88 1.45 -13.36
N SER A 46 2.93 2.14 -14.00
CA SER A 46 1.51 2.18 -13.60
C SER A 46 0.74 0.90 -13.93
N GLY A 47 1.22 0.06 -14.86
CA GLY A 47 0.53 -1.18 -15.25
C GLY A 47 -0.68 -0.95 -16.15
N VAL A 48 -0.79 0.23 -16.75
CA VAL A 48 -1.82 0.56 -17.73
C VAL A 48 -1.43 -0.05 -19.09
N LYS A 49 -2.39 -0.72 -19.76
CA LYS A 49 -2.18 -1.25 -21.11
C LYS A 49 -1.82 -0.10 -22.06
N LEU A 50 -0.79 -0.31 -22.88
CA LEU A 50 -0.52 0.57 -24.03
C LEU A 50 -1.63 0.31 -25.06
N ASP A 51 -2.62 1.21 -25.12
CA ASP A 51 -3.59 1.18 -26.21
C ASP A 51 -2.86 1.41 -27.53
N ARG A 52 -2.83 0.37 -28.38
CA ARG A 52 -2.49 0.52 -29.80
C ARG A 52 -3.64 1.27 -30.48
N PRO A 53 -3.38 2.23 -31.39
CA PRO A 53 -4.45 2.84 -32.15
C PRO A 53 -5.10 1.79 -33.06
N ILE A 54 -6.36 1.46 -32.78
CA ILE A 54 -7.18 0.57 -33.60
C ILE A 54 -7.79 1.41 -34.73
N ASN A 55 -7.36 1.16 -35.98
CA ASN A 55 -8.14 1.54 -37.14
C ASN A 55 -9.42 0.70 -37.14
N ARG A 56 -10.56 1.36 -36.95
CA ARG A 56 -11.90 0.78 -37.11
C ARG A 56 -12.14 0.43 -38.58
N THR A 57 -12.51 -0.82 -38.83
CA THR A 57 -13.48 -1.16 -39.86
C THR A 57 -14.41 -2.23 -39.30
N ASP A 58 -15.70 -1.91 -39.34
CA ASP A 58 -16.82 -2.72 -38.88
C ASP A 58 -16.89 -4.10 -39.58
N ASN A 59 -17.32 -5.12 -38.85
CA ASN A 59 -18.52 -5.88 -39.23
C ASN A 59 -18.97 -6.85 -38.14
N THR A 60 -20.29 -6.86 -37.99
CA THR A 60 -21.13 -7.63 -37.08
C THR A 60 -21.24 -9.10 -37.47
N HIS A 61 -21.36 -10.01 -36.50
CA HIS A 61 -22.26 -11.17 -36.57
C HIS A 61 -22.55 -11.75 -35.18
N PHE A 62 -23.85 -11.80 -34.85
CA PHE A 62 -24.47 -12.48 -33.71
C PHE A 62 -24.30 -14.00 -33.79
N ARG A 63 -24.15 -14.67 -32.64
CA ARG A 63 -24.55 -16.09 -32.50
C ARG A 63 -25.07 -16.38 -31.08
N GLN A 64 -26.32 -16.86 -31.04
CA GLN A 64 -27.08 -17.30 -29.87
C GLN A 64 -26.49 -18.57 -29.23
N VAL A 65 -26.72 -18.73 -27.93
CA VAL A 65 -26.51 -19.97 -27.17
C VAL A 65 -27.88 -20.55 -26.79
N THR A 66 -28.11 -21.81 -27.12
CA THR A 66 -29.27 -22.62 -26.72
C THR A 66 -28.94 -23.52 -25.53
N GLU A 67 -29.87 -23.63 -24.60
CA GLU A 67 -29.90 -24.54 -23.45
C GLU A 67 -30.13 -26.00 -23.86
N GLY A 68 -29.67 -26.94 -23.02
CA GLY A 68 -29.98 -28.37 -23.07
C GLY A 68 -29.79 -29.03 -21.70
N LYS A 69 -30.81 -29.78 -21.25
CA LYS A 69 -31.06 -30.38 -19.93
C LYS A 69 -30.44 -31.78 -19.72
N GLU A 70 -30.21 -32.10 -18.42
CA GLU A 70 -30.43 -33.36 -17.63
C GLU A 70 -29.98 -34.72 -18.24
N THR A 71 -29.31 -35.65 -17.55
CA THR A 71 -29.69 -36.40 -16.32
C THR A 71 -28.56 -37.39 -15.91
N GLU A 72 -28.53 -37.79 -14.64
CA GLU A 72 -28.38 -39.17 -14.09
C GLU A 72 -27.52 -39.29 -12.82
N GLU A 73 -28.17 -39.77 -11.76
CA GLU A 73 -27.60 -40.30 -10.51
C GLU A 73 -26.92 -41.66 -10.74
N SER A 74 -25.79 -41.90 -10.08
CA SER A 74 -25.54 -43.17 -9.38
C SER A 74 -24.27 -43.12 -8.51
N ASP A 75 -24.47 -43.56 -7.27
CA ASP A 75 -23.54 -44.30 -6.42
C ASP A 75 -22.06 -43.90 -6.37
N LYS A 76 -21.69 -43.28 -5.25
CA LYS A 76 -20.46 -43.65 -4.54
C LYS A 76 -20.54 -43.30 -3.06
N LYS A 77 -21.03 -44.27 -2.26
CA LYS A 77 -20.53 -44.51 -0.90
C LYS A 77 -19.01 -44.62 -0.98
N THR A 78 -18.30 -43.54 -0.71
CA THR A 78 -16.85 -43.52 -0.55
C THR A 78 -16.57 -43.14 0.89
N SER A 79 -16.02 -44.13 1.60
CA SER A 79 -15.31 -44.08 2.88
C SER A 79 -15.45 -42.79 3.71
N ALA A 80 -16.26 -42.88 4.78
CA ALA A 80 -16.15 -42.03 5.98
C ALA A 80 -14.84 -42.27 6.76
N ILE A 81 -13.75 -42.65 6.08
CA ILE A 81 -12.46 -43.03 6.66
C ILE A 81 -11.32 -42.16 6.09
N ASP A 82 -11.57 -41.31 5.08
CA ASP A 82 -10.52 -40.49 4.43
C ASP A 82 -10.77 -38.96 4.52
N VAL A 83 -11.61 -38.48 5.44
CA VAL A 83 -11.89 -37.02 5.64
C VAL A 83 -11.20 -36.43 6.88
N GLU A 84 -10.29 -37.18 7.53
CA GLU A 84 -9.29 -36.58 8.44
C GLU A 84 -8.11 -35.98 7.66
N ILE A 85 -8.41 -35.17 6.65
CA ILE A 85 -7.44 -34.22 6.10
C ILE A 85 -7.38 -33.05 7.07
N THR A 86 -6.59 -33.25 8.15
CA THR A 86 -5.99 -32.24 9.03
C THR A 86 -6.81 -30.97 9.26
N ALA A 87 -7.78 -31.02 10.19
CA ALA A 87 -8.39 -29.80 10.73
C ALA A 87 -7.28 -28.93 11.35
N GLY A 88 -6.93 -27.82 10.67
CA GLY A 88 -5.91 -26.89 11.12
C GLY A 88 -6.20 -26.33 12.51
N LYS A 89 -5.17 -25.92 13.25
CA LYS A 89 -5.36 -25.30 14.56
C LYS A 89 -5.97 -23.91 14.40
N SER A 90 -7.08 -23.67 15.09
CA SER A 90 -7.75 -22.37 15.04
C SER A 90 -7.23 -21.42 16.12
N ILE A 91 -7.08 -20.14 15.75
CA ILE A 91 -6.74 -19.04 16.64
C ILE A 91 -7.80 -17.96 16.49
N TYR A 92 -8.47 -17.62 17.57
CA TYR A 92 -9.46 -16.57 17.64
C TYR A 92 -8.79 -15.28 18.10
N LEU A 93 -9.05 -14.19 17.39
CA LEU A 93 -8.55 -12.85 17.68
C LEU A 93 -9.75 -11.98 18.04
N VAL A 94 -9.89 -11.58 19.30
CA VAL A 94 -11.07 -10.87 19.80
C VAL A 94 -10.70 -9.45 20.23
N SER A 95 -11.42 -8.45 19.73
CA SER A 95 -11.15 -7.05 20.07
C SER A 95 -12.43 -6.24 20.21
N ASP A 96 -12.45 -5.35 21.21
CA ASP A 96 -13.45 -4.28 21.36
C ASP A 96 -13.21 -3.08 20.41
N GLY A 97 -12.26 -3.21 19.48
CA GLY A 97 -12.00 -2.27 18.40
C GLY A 97 -11.82 -3.01 17.08
N THR A 98 -10.79 -2.66 16.32
CA THR A 98 -10.54 -3.28 15.01
C THR A 98 -9.88 -4.66 15.09
N GLY A 99 -9.13 -4.95 16.15
CA GLY A 99 -8.34 -6.17 16.31
C GLY A 99 -7.03 -6.26 15.51
N TRP A 100 -6.69 -5.23 14.73
CA TRP A 100 -5.40 -5.15 14.02
C TRP A 100 -4.19 -5.31 14.94
N THR A 101 -4.27 -4.83 16.19
CA THR A 101 -3.17 -5.00 17.17
C THR A 101 -2.99 -6.47 17.57
N ALA A 102 -4.09 -7.20 17.78
CA ALA A 102 -4.05 -8.62 18.09
C ALA A 102 -3.46 -9.40 16.91
N GLU A 103 -3.98 -9.15 15.71
CA GLU A 103 -3.55 -9.81 14.49
C GLU A 103 -2.05 -9.60 14.21
N HIS A 104 -1.57 -8.35 14.23
CA HIS A 104 -0.14 -8.08 14.00
C HIS A 104 0.75 -8.79 15.03
N SER A 105 0.34 -8.82 16.30
CA SER A 105 1.10 -9.47 17.36
C SER A 105 1.15 -10.99 17.17
N VAL A 106 0.00 -11.59 16.81
CA VAL A 106 -0.09 -13.02 16.54
C VAL A 106 0.69 -13.41 15.28
N TYR A 107 0.62 -12.63 14.19
CA TYR A 107 1.40 -12.90 12.98
C TYR A 107 2.91 -12.79 13.24
N ALA A 108 3.34 -11.80 14.03
CA ALA A 108 4.74 -11.70 14.44
C ALA A 108 5.18 -12.92 15.28
N ALA A 109 4.32 -13.41 16.17
CA ALA A 109 4.59 -14.60 16.96
C ALA A 109 4.60 -15.89 16.11
N LEU A 110 3.71 -16.02 15.12
CA LEU A 110 3.66 -17.15 14.20
C LEU A 110 4.94 -17.29 13.35
N GLY A 111 5.64 -16.19 13.08
CA GLY A 111 6.97 -16.21 12.44
C GLY A 111 8.02 -17.02 13.22
N GLN A 112 7.84 -17.24 14.53
CA GLN A 112 8.72 -18.12 15.32
C GLN A 112 8.47 -19.62 15.08
N PHE A 113 7.44 -19.96 14.30
CA PHE A 113 7.02 -21.34 14.02
C PHE A 113 7.03 -21.67 12.52
N GLU A 114 7.73 -20.89 11.69
CA GLU A 114 7.80 -21.09 10.23
C GLU A 114 8.16 -22.54 9.84
N ASP A 115 9.17 -23.12 10.48
CA ASP A 115 9.58 -24.51 10.21
C ASP A 115 8.46 -25.52 10.50
N PHE A 116 7.67 -25.28 11.55
CA PHE A 116 6.53 -26.12 11.89
C PHE A 116 5.38 -25.94 10.88
N LEU A 117 5.11 -24.71 10.47
CA LEU A 117 4.03 -24.38 9.53
C LEU A 117 4.34 -24.88 8.11
N VAL A 118 5.59 -24.75 7.65
CA VAL A 118 6.01 -25.10 6.28
C VAL A 118 6.32 -26.60 6.15
N ASN A 119 7.06 -27.17 7.10
CA ASN A 119 7.60 -28.52 6.94
C ASN A 119 6.78 -29.59 7.66
N ARG A 120 5.99 -29.23 8.69
CA ARG A 120 5.27 -30.21 9.53
C ARG A 120 3.75 -30.21 9.34
N GLY A 121 3.21 -29.35 8.47
CA GLY A 121 1.91 -29.58 7.83
C GLY A 121 0.67 -29.35 8.68
N SER A 122 0.73 -28.62 9.79
CA SER A 122 -0.48 -28.20 10.50
C SER A 122 -0.82 -26.76 10.13
N PRO A 123 -1.81 -26.52 9.25
CA PRO A 123 -2.25 -25.17 8.95
C PRO A 123 -2.80 -24.50 10.22
N VAL A 124 -2.61 -23.19 10.32
CA VAL A 124 -3.18 -22.35 11.37
C VAL A 124 -4.21 -21.44 10.74
N ASN A 125 -5.41 -21.43 11.28
CA ASN A 125 -6.51 -20.59 10.81
C ASN A 125 -6.78 -19.49 11.83
N THR A 126 -6.66 -18.22 11.42
CA THR A 126 -6.98 -17.08 12.29
C THR A 126 -8.37 -16.54 12.00
N HIS A 127 -9.17 -16.34 13.05
CA HIS A 127 -10.52 -15.81 12.97
C HIS A 127 -10.59 -14.50 13.76
N LEU A 128 -10.81 -13.38 13.05
CA LEU A 128 -10.85 -12.04 13.66
C LEU A 128 -12.29 -11.61 13.98
N PHE A 129 -12.52 -11.30 15.24
CA PHE A 129 -13.78 -10.76 15.78
C PHE A 129 -13.54 -9.32 16.26
N SER A 130 -13.91 -8.37 15.41
CA SER A 130 -13.84 -6.93 15.70
C SER A 130 -15.12 -6.43 16.37
N TRP A 131 -15.03 -5.31 17.09
CA TRP A 131 -16.15 -4.62 17.72
C TRP A 131 -16.96 -5.52 18.65
N VAL A 132 -16.25 -6.25 19.53
CA VAL A 132 -16.83 -7.05 20.60
C VAL A 132 -16.89 -6.20 21.86
N GLU A 133 -17.97 -5.43 21.98
CA GLU A 133 -18.17 -4.45 23.06
C GLU A 133 -19.15 -4.96 24.13
N ASP A 134 -19.86 -6.06 23.88
CA ASP A 134 -20.85 -6.65 24.77
C ASP A 134 -20.42 -8.02 25.32
N GLU A 135 -20.77 -8.28 26.57
CA GLU A 135 -20.34 -9.47 27.31
C GLU A 135 -21.00 -10.76 26.77
N ASP A 136 -22.24 -10.68 26.31
CA ASP A 136 -22.97 -11.84 25.78
C ASP A 136 -22.31 -12.39 24.51
N LYS A 137 -21.99 -11.52 23.55
CA LYS A 137 -21.25 -11.87 22.33
C LYS A 137 -19.85 -12.38 22.64
N LEU A 138 -19.15 -11.77 23.60
CA LEU A 138 -17.84 -12.26 24.04
C LEU A 138 -17.94 -13.70 24.54
N ILE A 139 -18.94 -14.00 25.38
CA ILE A 139 -19.17 -15.35 25.90
C ILE A 139 -19.56 -16.32 24.77
N GLU A 140 -20.38 -15.89 23.80
CA GLU A 140 -20.73 -16.69 22.63
C GLU A 140 -19.49 -17.07 21.81
N ILE A 141 -18.62 -16.10 21.52
CA ILE A 141 -17.36 -16.33 20.79
C ILE A 141 -16.46 -17.31 21.56
N ILE A 142 -16.35 -17.18 22.88
CA ILE A 142 -15.53 -18.10 23.69
C ILE A 142 -16.11 -19.51 23.71
N LYS A 143 -17.44 -19.65 23.79
CA LYS A 143 -18.11 -20.95 23.67
C LYS A 143 -17.88 -21.58 22.29
N GLN A 144 -17.86 -20.77 21.23
CA GLN A 144 -17.53 -21.26 19.89
C GLN A 144 -16.07 -21.70 19.80
N ALA A 145 -15.14 -20.91 20.34
CA ALA A 145 -13.72 -21.26 20.42
C ALA A 145 -13.51 -22.60 21.14
N ALA A 146 -14.24 -22.85 22.23
CA ALA A 146 -14.20 -24.12 22.95
C ALA A 146 -14.66 -25.31 22.10
N LYS A 147 -15.75 -25.15 21.34
CA LYS A 147 -16.26 -26.18 20.42
C LYS A 147 -15.28 -26.51 19.31
N GLU A 148 -14.55 -25.50 18.83
CA GLU A 148 -13.57 -25.64 17.75
C GLU A 148 -12.15 -25.96 18.25
N GLY A 149 -11.94 -26.08 19.57
CA GLY A 149 -10.62 -26.29 20.15
C GLY A 149 -9.63 -25.15 19.85
N ALA A 150 -10.14 -23.94 19.64
CA ALA A 150 -9.35 -22.78 19.26
C ALA A 150 -8.69 -22.10 20.47
N MET A 151 -7.50 -21.53 20.27
CA MET A 151 -6.87 -20.62 21.23
C MET A 151 -7.41 -19.21 21.05
N CYS A 152 -7.58 -18.43 22.12
CA CYS A 152 -8.12 -17.08 22.07
C CYS A 152 -7.09 -16.01 22.47
N PHE A 153 -6.72 -15.13 21.54
CA PHE A 153 -6.01 -13.89 21.86
C PHE A 153 -6.99 -12.73 21.87
N TYR A 154 -6.89 -11.85 22.85
CA TYR A 154 -7.77 -10.69 22.92
C TYR A 154 -7.06 -9.39 23.28
N THR A 155 -7.70 -8.30 22.85
CA THR A 155 -7.33 -6.93 23.21
C THR A 155 -8.60 -6.21 23.62
N LEU A 156 -8.83 -6.10 24.94
CA LEU A 156 -10.02 -5.50 25.54
C LEU A 156 -9.57 -4.38 26.47
N ALA A 157 -9.96 -3.14 26.16
CA ALA A 157 -9.62 -1.95 26.94
C ALA A 157 -10.43 -1.85 28.24
N ASN A 158 -11.67 -2.36 28.24
CA ASN A 158 -12.51 -2.39 29.43
C ASN A 158 -12.05 -3.51 30.39
N PRO A 159 -11.62 -3.21 31.63
CA PRO A 159 -11.16 -4.21 32.59
C PRO A 159 -12.21 -5.27 32.95
N SER A 160 -13.51 -4.92 32.98
CA SER A 160 -14.56 -5.89 33.27
C SER A 160 -14.67 -6.93 32.14
N MET A 161 -14.65 -6.47 30.89
CA MET A 161 -14.66 -7.34 29.70
C MET A 161 -13.43 -8.26 29.65
N ALA A 162 -12.23 -7.73 29.93
CA ALA A 162 -11.01 -8.53 29.99
C ALA A 162 -11.08 -9.61 31.09
N LYS A 163 -11.63 -9.26 32.26
CA LYS A 163 -11.85 -10.22 33.35
C LYS A 163 -12.87 -11.29 32.97
N SER A 164 -14.00 -10.90 32.37
CA SER A 164 -15.02 -11.83 31.90
C SER A 164 -14.47 -12.77 30.82
N ALA A 165 -13.67 -12.26 29.87
CA ALA A 165 -12.99 -13.08 28.85
C ALA A 165 -12.11 -14.15 29.50
N LYS A 166 -11.25 -13.76 30.44
CA LYS A 166 -10.36 -14.68 31.17
C LYS A 166 -11.15 -15.73 31.97
N GLN A 167 -12.20 -15.32 32.67
CA GLN A 167 -13.04 -16.23 33.46
C GLN A 167 -13.79 -17.22 32.57
N ALA A 168 -14.40 -16.75 31.49
CA ALA A 168 -15.09 -17.60 30.53
C ALA A 168 -14.10 -18.57 29.85
N CYS A 169 -12.93 -18.12 29.41
CA CYS A 169 -11.94 -19.00 28.80
C CYS A 169 -11.50 -20.11 29.77
N ASN A 170 -11.24 -19.77 31.04
CA ASN A 170 -10.90 -20.76 32.06
C ASN A 170 -12.06 -21.76 32.30
N GLN A 171 -13.30 -21.27 32.35
CA GLN A 171 -14.48 -22.11 32.57
C GLN A 171 -14.71 -23.11 31.43
N TRP A 172 -14.48 -22.69 30.19
CA TRP A 172 -14.68 -23.50 28.99
C TRP A 172 -13.42 -24.24 28.52
N GLY A 173 -12.32 -24.18 29.29
CA GLY A 173 -11.06 -24.86 28.95
C GLY A 173 -10.35 -24.29 27.72
N VAL A 174 -10.60 -23.04 27.36
CA VAL A 174 -10.00 -22.35 26.21
C VAL A 174 -8.68 -21.71 26.64
N LEU A 175 -7.58 -22.07 25.97
CA LEU A 175 -6.30 -21.39 26.16
C LEU A 175 -6.44 -19.94 25.69
N SER A 176 -6.06 -18.97 26.53
CA SER A 176 -6.23 -17.56 26.19
C SER A 176 -5.10 -16.64 26.65
N VAL A 177 -4.91 -15.53 25.93
CA VAL A 177 -3.87 -14.51 26.20
C VAL A 177 -4.45 -13.10 26.01
N ASP A 178 -4.33 -12.28 27.05
CA ASP A 178 -4.50 -10.82 26.94
C ASP A 178 -3.21 -10.19 26.41
N ILE A 179 -3.26 -9.63 25.19
CA ILE A 179 -2.09 -9.04 24.55
C ILE A 179 -1.77 -7.67 25.14
N LEU A 180 -2.77 -6.85 25.46
CA LEU A 180 -2.56 -5.46 25.85
C LEU A 180 -2.54 -5.22 27.35
N GLY A 181 -3.20 -6.08 28.15
CA GLY A 181 -3.26 -5.94 29.61
C GLY A 181 -1.90 -5.66 30.24
N PRO A 182 -0.87 -6.53 30.04
CA PRO A 182 0.46 -6.30 30.60
C PRO A 182 1.14 -5.01 30.12
N ILE A 183 0.91 -4.60 28.87
CA ILE A 183 1.48 -3.38 28.30
C ILE A 183 0.83 -2.14 28.94
N ILE A 184 -0.50 -2.16 29.08
CA ILE A 184 -1.27 -1.08 29.70
C ILE A 184 -0.88 -0.93 31.17
N GLU A 185 -0.75 -2.03 31.91
CA GLU A 185 -0.33 -2.03 33.31
C GLU A 185 1.10 -1.49 33.48
N GLY A 186 2.02 -1.86 32.59
CA GLY A 186 3.39 -1.34 32.57
C GLY A 186 3.44 0.16 32.32
N ILE A 187 2.65 0.67 31.36
CA ILE A 187 2.56 2.12 31.07
C ILE A 187 1.92 2.87 32.24
N ALA A 188 0.82 2.35 32.80
CA ALA A 188 0.13 2.97 33.93
C ALA A 188 1.05 3.09 35.14
N SER A 189 1.82 2.05 35.42
CA SER A 189 2.83 2.05 36.49
C SER A 189 3.95 3.06 36.23
N HIS A 190 4.41 3.17 34.99
CA HIS A 190 5.45 4.13 34.61
C HIS A 190 4.98 5.59 34.68
N PHE A 191 3.73 5.86 34.29
CA PHE A 191 3.15 7.20 34.33
C PHE A 191 2.59 7.59 35.71
N GLY A 192 2.34 6.62 36.59
CA GLY A 192 1.68 6.86 37.88
C GLY A 192 0.21 7.25 37.74
N VAL A 193 -0.43 6.90 36.61
CA VAL A 193 -1.82 7.27 36.28
C VAL A 193 -2.57 6.00 35.85
N PRO A 194 -3.78 5.74 36.38
CA PRO A 194 -4.56 4.57 35.97
C PRO A 194 -5.03 4.68 34.51
N PRO A 195 -5.20 3.55 33.80
CA PRO A 195 -5.74 3.56 32.45
C PRO A 195 -7.19 4.04 32.44
N SER A 196 -7.62 4.66 31.34
CA SER A 196 -8.99 5.16 31.23
C SER A 196 -10.06 4.06 31.24
N GLY A 197 -9.70 2.82 30.86
CA GLY A 197 -10.63 1.71 30.72
C GLY A 197 -11.63 1.86 29.56
N LEU A 198 -11.50 2.92 28.75
CA LEU A 198 -12.41 3.23 27.66
C LEU A 198 -11.92 2.65 26.34
N THR A 199 -12.83 2.04 25.58
CA THR A 199 -12.56 1.61 24.19
C THR A 199 -12.30 2.82 23.29
N ARG A 200 -11.81 2.59 22.06
CA ARG A 200 -11.63 3.68 21.08
C ARG A 200 -12.96 4.29 20.63
N GLY A 201 -14.04 3.50 20.64
CA GLY A 201 -15.38 3.92 20.23
C GLY A 201 -16.21 4.58 21.34
N ALA A 202 -15.78 4.45 22.59
CA ALA A 202 -16.58 4.81 23.77
C ALA A 202 -17.13 6.25 23.72
N PRO A 203 -18.43 6.46 24.09
CA PRO A 203 -19.01 7.78 24.26
C PRO A 203 -18.18 8.64 25.24
N GLY A 204 -18.00 9.93 24.94
CA GLY A 204 -17.23 10.84 25.79
C GLY A 204 -15.70 10.81 25.57
N ARG A 205 -15.18 9.86 24.78
CA ARG A 205 -13.78 9.93 24.31
C ARG A 205 -13.64 11.03 23.26
N VAL A 206 -12.78 12.01 23.51
CA VAL A 206 -12.48 13.06 22.53
C VAL A 206 -11.83 12.41 21.31
N LYS A 207 -12.57 12.34 20.19
CA LYS A 207 -12.08 11.91 18.87
C LYS A 207 -11.36 13.07 18.17
N THR A 208 -10.38 13.69 18.82
CA THR A 208 -9.54 14.66 18.12
C THR A 208 -8.55 13.89 17.27
N LEU A 209 -8.78 13.87 15.96
CA LEU A 209 -7.72 13.54 15.00
C LEU A 209 -6.56 14.49 15.29
N ASN A 210 -5.42 13.92 15.69
CA ASN A 210 -4.27 14.71 16.13
C ASN A 210 -3.46 15.24 14.93
N ASP A 211 -2.56 16.18 15.18
CA ASP A 211 -1.67 16.73 14.15
C ASP A 211 -0.87 15.63 13.43
N ALA A 212 -0.54 14.54 14.13
CA ALA A 212 0.13 13.39 13.53
C ALA A 212 -0.72 12.70 12.45
N TYR A 213 -2.05 12.61 12.64
CA TYR A 213 -2.97 12.12 11.62
C TYR A 213 -2.98 13.03 10.39
N PHE A 214 -3.12 14.34 10.56
CA PHE A 214 -3.13 15.28 9.43
C PHE A 214 -1.79 15.31 8.70
N LYS A 215 -0.67 15.27 9.44
CA LYS A 215 0.67 15.13 8.86
C LYS A 215 0.80 13.85 8.02
N ARG A 216 0.21 12.74 8.48
CA ARG A 216 0.17 11.49 7.71
C ARG A 216 -0.64 11.63 6.42
N ILE A 217 -1.80 12.28 6.46
CA ILE A 217 -2.61 12.52 5.25
C ILE A 217 -1.83 13.38 4.25
N GLU A 218 -1.22 14.47 4.71
CA GLU A 218 -0.41 15.34 3.85
C GLU A 218 0.78 14.59 3.22
N ALA A 219 1.46 13.74 3.98
CA ALA A 219 2.54 12.90 3.50
C ALA A 219 2.09 11.91 2.41
N ILE A 220 0.94 11.26 2.60
CA ILE A 220 0.35 10.34 1.61
C ILE A 220 0.00 11.10 0.33
N GLU A 221 -0.70 12.23 0.44
CA GLU A 221 -1.07 13.03 -0.73
C GLU A 221 0.14 13.51 -1.52
N PHE A 222 1.16 14.02 -0.83
CA PHE A 222 2.41 14.45 -1.46
C PHE A 222 3.04 13.29 -2.24
N THR A 223 3.11 12.11 -1.62
CA THR A 223 3.79 10.94 -2.17
C THR A 223 3.07 10.41 -3.41
N ILE A 224 1.73 10.32 -3.38
CA ILE A 224 0.93 9.90 -4.53
C ILE A 224 1.09 10.87 -5.70
N LYS A 225 0.93 12.18 -5.44
CA LYS A 225 1.09 13.23 -6.46
C LYS A 225 2.46 13.14 -7.14
N GLN A 226 3.49 12.73 -6.40
CA GLN A 226 4.86 12.70 -6.91
C GLN A 226 5.27 11.41 -7.63
N ASP A 227 4.60 10.28 -7.35
CA ASP A 227 4.80 9.03 -8.10
C ASP A 227 4.22 9.14 -9.54
N ASP A 228 3.10 9.84 -9.71
CA ASP A 228 2.40 10.00 -10.99
C ASP A 228 2.98 11.10 -11.91
N GLY A 229 3.62 12.11 -11.33
CA GLY A 229 3.90 13.38 -12.04
C GLY A 229 5.26 14.02 -11.80
N THR A 230 6.23 13.33 -11.19
CA THR A 230 7.56 13.83 -10.74
C THR A 230 7.87 15.27 -11.15
N LEU A 231 7.47 16.23 -10.32
CA LEU A 231 7.79 17.65 -10.48
C LEU A 231 9.15 17.92 -9.83
N PRO A 232 10.18 18.33 -10.59
CA PRO A 232 11.52 18.59 -10.05
C PRO A 232 11.53 19.61 -8.91
N GLU A 233 10.61 20.59 -8.90
CA GLU A 233 10.48 21.61 -7.84
C GLU A 233 10.03 21.06 -6.48
N ASN A 234 9.39 19.88 -6.44
CA ASN A 234 8.88 19.33 -5.18
C ASN A 234 9.91 18.46 -4.44
N LEU A 235 11.09 18.22 -5.02
CA LEU A 235 12.14 17.42 -4.35
C LEU A 235 12.66 18.08 -3.07
N SER A 236 12.70 19.41 -3.00
CA SER A 236 13.13 20.14 -1.80
C SER A 236 12.16 19.96 -0.62
N LYS A 237 10.87 19.73 -0.91
CA LYS A 237 9.80 19.52 0.08
C LYS A 237 9.73 18.08 0.57
N ALA A 238 10.42 17.14 -0.09
CA ALA A 238 10.44 15.76 0.34
C ALA A 238 11.27 15.61 1.62
N ASP A 239 10.77 14.75 2.51
CA ASP A 239 11.51 14.23 3.64
C ASP A 239 12.53 13.20 3.16
N ILE A 240 12.06 12.27 2.32
CA ILE A 240 12.81 11.11 1.84
C ILE A 240 12.70 11.04 0.32
N ILE A 241 13.83 10.81 -0.36
CA ILE A 241 13.89 10.68 -1.82
C ILE A 241 14.42 9.29 -2.15
N LEU A 242 13.60 8.48 -2.81
CA LEU A 242 13.98 7.13 -3.24
C LEU A 242 14.46 7.15 -4.68
N VAL A 243 15.68 6.70 -4.93
CA VAL A 243 16.24 6.61 -6.28
C VAL A 243 16.58 5.18 -6.66
N GLY A 244 16.39 4.82 -7.94
CA GLY A 244 16.89 3.56 -8.47
C GLY A 244 16.10 3.01 -9.65
N VAL A 245 16.52 1.86 -10.17
CA VAL A 245 15.99 1.28 -11.41
C VAL A 245 14.53 0.84 -11.29
N SER A 246 13.84 0.68 -12.41
CA SER A 246 12.45 0.18 -12.39
C SER A 246 12.37 -1.18 -11.69
N ARG A 247 11.34 -1.39 -10.87
CA ARG A 247 11.07 -2.61 -10.06
C ARG A 247 11.91 -2.85 -8.82
N THR A 248 12.60 -1.85 -8.29
CA THR A 248 13.22 -1.90 -6.95
C THR A 248 12.25 -1.67 -5.78
N GLY A 249 10.93 -1.80 -5.99
CA GLY A 249 9.94 -1.59 -4.91
C GLY A 249 9.68 -0.15 -4.46
N LYS A 250 10.12 0.88 -5.22
CA LYS A 250 9.93 2.31 -4.84
C LYS A 250 8.50 2.69 -4.48
N THR A 251 7.52 2.46 -5.36
CA THR A 251 6.12 2.87 -5.14
C THR A 251 5.49 2.25 -3.87
N PRO A 252 5.55 0.92 -3.64
CA PRO A 252 5.02 0.36 -2.39
C PRO A 252 5.80 0.85 -1.16
N LEU A 253 7.13 0.99 -1.26
CA LEU A 253 7.97 1.48 -0.18
C LEU A 253 7.68 2.95 0.18
N SER A 254 7.53 3.82 -0.81
CA SER A 254 7.20 5.23 -0.60
C SER A 254 5.84 5.39 0.05
N THR A 255 4.84 4.62 -0.40
CA THR A 255 3.50 4.63 0.19
C THR A 255 3.53 4.14 1.64
N TYR A 256 4.27 3.07 1.94
CA TYR A 256 4.42 2.57 3.30
C TYR A 256 5.07 3.60 4.23
N ILE A 257 6.15 4.24 3.78
CA ILE A 257 6.84 5.29 4.54
C ILE A 257 5.93 6.53 4.71
N ALA A 258 5.14 6.89 3.70
CA ALA A 258 4.17 7.98 3.78
C ALA A 258 3.06 7.70 4.80
N GLN A 259 2.63 6.46 4.96
CA GLN A 259 1.72 6.05 6.05
C GLN A 259 2.34 6.24 7.45
N LYS A 260 3.66 6.36 7.56
CA LYS A 260 4.35 6.74 8.81
C LYS A 260 4.51 8.26 8.97
N GLY A 261 4.03 9.07 8.02
CA GLY A 261 4.00 10.53 8.10
C GLY A 261 5.17 11.27 7.45
N TYR A 262 5.89 10.64 6.50
CA TYR A 262 7.00 11.26 5.79
C TYR A 262 6.65 11.51 4.31
N LYS A 263 6.95 12.70 3.80
CA LYS A 263 6.78 13.06 2.39
C LYS A 263 7.85 12.35 1.54
N VAL A 264 7.47 11.40 0.71
CA VAL A 264 8.41 10.62 -0.11
C VAL A 264 8.33 11.00 -1.57
N ALA A 265 9.48 11.19 -2.22
CA ALA A 265 9.56 11.40 -3.67
C ALA A 265 10.33 10.26 -4.35
N ASN A 266 9.79 9.72 -5.44
CA ASN A 266 10.41 8.65 -6.20
C ASN A 266 11.09 9.20 -7.47
N ILE A 267 12.41 9.00 -7.59
CA ILE A 267 13.15 9.32 -8.83
C ILE A 267 13.62 8.03 -9.52
N PRO A 268 13.02 7.68 -10.67
CA PRO A 268 13.42 6.50 -11.42
C PRO A 268 14.74 6.75 -12.17
N PHE A 269 15.66 5.78 -12.10
CA PHE A 269 16.83 5.78 -12.97
C PHE A 269 16.55 4.93 -14.20
N VAL A 270 16.68 5.57 -15.37
CA VAL A 270 16.44 4.97 -16.68
C VAL A 270 17.66 5.26 -17.54
N MET A 271 18.23 4.24 -18.20
CA MET A 271 19.40 4.45 -19.05
C MET A 271 19.11 5.44 -20.18
N GLY A 272 20.09 6.30 -20.49
CA GLY A 272 19.97 7.32 -21.54
C GLY A 272 19.05 8.49 -21.18
N VAL A 273 18.60 8.55 -19.93
CA VAL A 273 17.86 9.66 -19.35
C VAL A 273 18.68 10.20 -18.19
N GLU A 274 19.04 11.48 -18.26
CA GLU A 274 19.70 12.15 -17.14
C GLU A 274 18.70 12.40 -16.00
N PRO A 275 19.08 12.12 -14.74
CA PRO A 275 18.30 12.54 -13.59
C PRO A 275 18.14 14.08 -13.55
N PRO A 276 17.05 14.59 -12.96
CA PRO A 276 16.84 16.03 -12.85
C PRO A 276 17.95 16.67 -12.02
N LYS A 277 18.43 17.86 -12.42
CA LYS A 277 19.50 18.58 -11.71
C LYS A 277 19.16 18.84 -10.24
N THR A 278 17.89 19.12 -9.97
CA THR A 278 17.38 19.36 -8.61
C THR A 278 17.59 18.16 -7.67
N LEU A 279 17.76 16.94 -8.17
CA LEU A 279 18.12 15.78 -7.34
C LEU A 279 19.52 15.91 -6.72
N PHE A 280 20.44 16.61 -7.38
CA PHE A 280 21.81 16.79 -6.89
C PHE A 280 21.95 18.05 -6.03
N GLU A 281 20.92 18.89 -5.99
CA GLU A 281 20.87 20.14 -5.21
C GLU A 281 20.20 19.96 -3.83
N VAL A 282 19.44 18.88 -3.64
CA VAL A 282 18.84 18.54 -2.33
C VAL A 282 19.90 18.06 -1.34
N GLU A 283 19.57 18.14 -0.05
CA GLU A 283 20.39 17.58 1.02
C GLU A 283 20.68 16.08 0.76
N PRO A 284 21.96 15.67 0.56
CA PRO A 284 22.30 14.30 0.16
C PRO A 284 21.79 13.22 1.12
N ARG A 285 21.67 13.56 2.42
CA ARG A 285 21.19 12.66 3.47
C ARG A 285 19.72 12.25 3.31
N LYS A 286 18.92 13.01 2.56
CA LYS A 286 17.54 12.68 2.25
C LYS A 286 17.42 11.65 1.11
N VAL A 287 18.51 11.36 0.40
CA VAL A 287 18.49 10.51 -0.78
C VAL A 287 18.91 9.07 -0.44
N PHE A 288 18.01 8.14 -0.73
CA PHE A 288 18.17 6.71 -0.50
C PHE A 288 18.14 5.97 -1.84
N ALA A 289 19.27 5.37 -2.19
CA ALA A 289 19.46 4.61 -3.40
C ALA A 289 19.12 3.13 -3.20
N LEU A 290 18.14 2.62 -3.93
CA LEU A 290 17.72 1.23 -3.84
C LEU A 290 18.48 0.36 -4.84
N LYS A 291 19.26 -0.59 -4.32
CA LYS A 291 19.97 -1.62 -5.08
C LYS A 291 19.23 -2.95 -4.96
N ILE A 292 19.24 -3.74 -6.01
CA ILE A 292 18.66 -5.08 -6.06
C ILE A 292 19.58 -5.99 -6.86
N GLU A 293 19.62 -7.27 -6.50
CA GLU A 293 20.34 -8.28 -7.26
C GLU A 293 19.74 -8.50 -8.66
N LEU A 294 20.63 -8.73 -9.63
CA LEU A 294 20.27 -8.93 -11.04
C LEU A 294 19.24 -10.04 -11.24
N VAL A 295 19.48 -11.22 -10.64
CA VAL A 295 18.62 -12.40 -10.82
C VAL A 295 17.21 -12.15 -10.27
N VAL A 296 17.12 -11.56 -9.08
CA VAL A 296 15.84 -11.23 -8.44
C VAL A 296 15.09 -10.15 -9.24
N LEU A 297 15.78 -9.10 -9.68
CA LEU A 297 15.17 -8.05 -10.51
C LEU A 297 14.64 -8.59 -11.84
N GLN A 298 15.40 -9.47 -12.47
CA GLN A 298 14.98 -10.13 -13.71
C GLN A 298 13.72 -10.96 -13.48
N ALA A 299 13.67 -11.76 -12.41
CA ALA A 299 12.51 -12.57 -12.07
C ALA A 299 11.25 -11.69 -11.88
N ILE A 300 11.36 -10.61 -11.12
CA ILE A 300 10.25 -9.65 -10.89
C ILE A 300 9.77 -9.05 -12.22
N ARG A 301 10.69 -8.65 -13.11
CA ARG A 301 10.34 -8.06 -14.42
C ARG A 301 9.69 -9.06 -15.36
N ARG A 302 10.17 -10.30 -15.36
CA ARG A 302 9.60 -11.40 -16.14
C ARG A 302 8.16 -11.70 -15.70
N THR A 303 7.92 -11.83 -14.39
CA THR A 303 6.57 -12.01 -13.85
C THR A 303 5.64 -10.87 -14.26
N ARG A 304 6.11 -9.62 -14.11
CA ARG A 304 5.34 -8.44 -14.52
C ARG A 304 5.00 -8.44 -16.02
N ALA A 305 5.96 -8.75 -16.88
CA ALA A 305 5.74 -8.77 -18.33
C ALA A 305 4.68 -9.82 -18.72
N LYS A 306 4.73 -11.00 -18.10
CA LYS A 306 3.71 -12.05 -18.26
C LYS A 306 2.32 -11.59 -17.80
N THR A 307 2.22 -10.97 -16.62
CA THR A 307 0.93 -10.45 -16.12
C THR A 307 0.31 -9.40 -17.04
N LEU A 308 1.14 -8.61 -17.72
CA LEU A 308 0.69 -7.56 -18.64
C LEU A 308 0.41 -8.07 -20.06
N GLY A 309 0.63 -9.37 -20.34
CA GLY A 309 0.40 -9.96 -21.67
C GLY A 309 1.32 -9.39 -22.75
N VAL A 310 2.55 -9.02 -22.37
CA VAL A 310 3.53 -8.43 -23.29
C VAL A 310 4.13 -9.52 -24.19
N ASP A 311 4.25 -9.23 -25.50
CA ASP A 311 4.87 -10.14 -26.47
C ASP A 311 6.34 -10.47 -26.11
N ARG A 312 6.81 -11.66 -26.49
CA ARG A 312 8.15 -12.19 -26.12
C ARG A 312 9.32 -11.25 -26.46
N GLU A 313 9.21 -10.49 -27.55
CA GLU A 313 10.24 -9.54 -27.97
C GLU A 313 10.31 -8.33 -27.03
N ALA A 314 9.16 -7.81 -26.59
CA ALA A 314 9.07 -6.75 -25.60
C ALA A 314 9.39 -7.25 -24.18
N GLU A 315 9.15 -8.53 -23.86
CA GLU A 315 9.63 -9.18 -22.64
C GLU A 315 11.16 -9.23 -22.59
N ASN A 316 11.84 -9.61 -23.69
CA ASN A 316 13.30 -9.59 -23.78
C ASN A 316 13.88 -8.16 -23.68
N ASN A 317 13.22 -7.18 -24.29
CA ASN A 317 13.62 -5.77 -24.22
C ASN A 317 13.34 -5.09 -22.86
N TYR A 318 12.72 -5.80 -21.91
CA TYR A 318 12.44 -5.30 -20.55
C TYR A 318 13.13 -6.12 -19.45
N SER A 319 13.23 -7.43 -19.64
CA SER A 319 13.75 -8.42 -18.69
C SER A 319 14.99 -9.17 -19.17
N GLY A 320 15.54 -8.80 -20.33
CA GLY A 320 16.78 -9.38 -20.85
C GLY A 320 17.95 -9.17 -19.88
N PHE A 321 18.72 -10.24 -19.65
CA PHE A 321 19.78 -10.28 -18.65
C PHE A 321 20.81 -9.15 -18.85
N ASP A 322 21.29 -8.96 -20.07
CA ASP A 322 22.28 -7.93 -20.39
C ASP A 322 21.75 -6.51 -20.25
N LEU A 323 20.47 -6.29 -20.54
CA LEU A 323 19.84 -4.99 -20.38
C LEU A 323 19.72 -4.64 -18.90
N VAL A 324 19.18 -5.55 -18.08
CA VAL A 324 19.02 -5.34 -16.64
C VAL A 324 20.40 -5.13 -15.99
N ARG A 325 21.41 -5.89 -16.41
CA ARG A 325 22.80 -5.69 -15.97
C ARG A 325 23.30 -4.29 -16.29
N LYS A 326 23.15 -3.84 -17.55
CA LYS A 326 23.54 -2.48 -17.96
C LYS A 326 22.82 -1.40 -17.16
N GLU A 327 21.53 -1.58 -16.84
CA GLU A 327 20.77 -0.65 -16.02
C GLU A 327 21.28 -0.58 -14.57
N LEU A 328 21.60 -1.73 -13.97
CA LEU A 328 22.18 -1.79 -12.64
C LEU A 328 23.58 -1.17 -12.61
N ASP A 329 24.41 -1.39 -13.64
CA ASP A 329 25.73 -0.78 -13.77
C ASP A 329 25.64 0.75 -13.96
N PHE A 330 24.63 1.21 -14.71
CA PHE A 330 24.33 2.64 -14.86
C PHE A 330 23.93 3.27 -13.52
N ALA A 331 23.00 2.67 -12.80
CA ALA A 331 22.57 3.16 -11.50
C ALA A 331 23.72 3.16 -10.48
N SER A 332 24.52 2.08 -10.44
CA SER A 332 25.68 1.95 -9.55
C SER A 332 26.73 3.03 -9.79
N ARG A 333 26.94 3.43 -11.05
CA ARG A 333 27.82 4.56 -11.40
C ARG A 333 27.28 5.90 -10.88
N ILE A 334 25.96 6.11 -10.87
CA ILE A 334 25.37 7.32 -10.28
C ILE A 334 25.55 7.29 -8.77
N TYR A 335 25.31 6.14 -8.12
CA TYR A 335 25.50 5.99 -6.67
C TYR A 335 26.95 6.27 -6.25
N ALA A 336 27.92 5.71 -6.97
CA ALA A 336 29.35 5.91 -6.70
C ALA A 336 29.79 7.38 -6.80
N LYS A 337 29.14 8.17 -7.68
CA LYS A 337 29.39 9.62 -7.80
C LYS A 337 28.77 10.45 -6.68
N ASN A 338 27.91 9.87 -5.85
CA ASN A 338 27.16 10.55 -4.80
C ASN A 338 27.34 9.84 -3.45
N PRO A 339 28.53 9.94 -2.82
CA PRO A 339 28.85 9.20 -1.59
C PRO A 339 28.01 9.62 -0.37
N GLY A 340 27.32 10.77 -0.44
CA GLY A 340 26.39 11.21 0.60
C GLY A 340 25.05 10.48 0.59
N TRP A 341 24.74 9.68 -0.44
CA TRP A 341 23.50 8.92 -0.54
C TRP A 341 23.62 7.59 0.18
N SER A 342 22.58 7.22 0.92
CA SER A 342 22.52 5.89 1.54
C SER A 342 22.08 4.85 0.51
N VAL A 343 22.95 3.87 0.22
CA VAL A 343 22.62 2.76 -0.69
C VAL A 343 22.08 1.57 0.10
N ILE A 344 20.85 1.17 -0.20
CA ILE A 344 20.11 0.13 0.51
C ILE A 344 19.85 -1.04 -0.45
N ASP A 345 20.32 -2.21 -0.06
CA ASP A 345 20.00 -3.45 -0.76
C ASP A 345 18.59 -3.92 -0.35
N VAL A 346 17.69 -4.05 -1.32
CA VAL A 346 16.29 -4.49 -1.15
C VAL A 346 16.05 -5.93 -1.59
N THR A 347 17.11 -6.66 -1.92
CA THR A 347 17.02 -8.05 -2.40
C THR A 347 16.42 -8.94 -1.32
N ASN A 348 15.31 -9.63 -1.64
CA ASN A 348 14.58 -10.53 -0.74
C ASN A 348 14.18 -9.92 0.61
N LYS A 349 14.01 -8.59 0.68
CA LYS A 349 13.55 -7.90 1.89
C LYS A 349 12.09 -7.49 1.78
N ALA A 350 11.40 -7.53 2.91
CA ALA A 350 10.08 -6.96 3.02
C ALA A 350 10.12 -5.42 2.91
N ILE A 351 8.97 -4.82 2.58
CA ILE A 351 8.84 -3.37 2.47
C ILE A 351 9.03 -2.72 3.84
N GLU A 352 8.48 -3.34 4.88
CA GLU A 352 8.54 -2.96 6.29
C GLU A 352 9.99 -2.90 6.78
N GLU A 353 10.78 -3.93 6.47
CA GLU A 353 12.20 -4.02 6.85
C GLU A 353 13.02 -2.92 6.17
N THR A 354 12.82 -2.73 4.87
CA THR A 354 13.51 -1.70 4.10
C THR A 354 13.15 -0.30 4.60
N ALA A 355 11.86 -0.07 4.91
CA ALA A 355 11.39 1.18 5.50
C ALA A 355 12.03 1.44 6.87
N ALA A 356 12.14 0.41 7.72
CA ALA A 356 12.79 0.54 9.03
C ALA A 356 14.27 0.97 8.91
N VAL A 357 15.01 0.41 7.94
CA VAL A 357 16.40 0.82 7.65
C VAL A 357 16.47 2.27 7.20
N ILE A 358 15.61 2.68 6.25
CA ILE A 358 15.56 4.07 5.76
C ILE A 358 15.26 5.03 6.90
N LEU A 359 14.20 4.77 7.68
CA LEU A 359 13.79 5.65 8.77
C LEU A 359 14.85 5.76 9.85
N ARG A 360 15.54 4.66 10.19
CA ARG A 360 16.67 4.70 11.12
C ARG A 360 17.78 5.63 10.62
N LEU A 361 18.23 5.44 9.37
CA LEU A 361 19.28 6.27 8.78
C LEU A 361 18.86 7.74 8.66
N TYR A 362 17.59 8.00 8.37
CA TYR A 362 17.02 9.34 8.29
C TYR A 362 17.06 10.08 9.63
N HIS A 363 16.76 9.40 10.75
CA HIS A 363 16.78 9.99 12.10
C HIS A 363 18.20 10.07 12.68
N ASP A 364 19.03 9.05 12.47
CA ASP A 364 20.44 9.04 12.89
C ASP A 364 21.21 10.26 12.33
N GLY A 365 20.89 10.68 11.11
CA GLY A 365 21.51 11.84 10.47
C GLY A 365 21.08 13.20 11.03
N ARG A 366 20.05 13.25 11.89
CA ARG A 366 19.50 14.49 12.47
C ARG A 366 19.75 14.63 13.95
N ASP A 367 19.72 13.51 14.69
CA ASP A 367 19.89 13.50 16.14
C ASP A 367 21.32 13.12 16.53
N ASN A 368 22.28 14.03 16.31
CA ASN A 368 23.69 13.85 16.74
C ASN A 368 23.89 13.88 18.28
N ILE A 369 22.82 14.10 19.05
CA ILE A 369 22.88 14.39 20.50
C ILE A 369 22.88 13.09 21.33
N THR A 370 22.44 11.95 20.77
CA THR A 370 22.31 10.70 21.52
C THR A 370 23.33 9.66 21.10
N SER A 371 23.99 9.04 22.08
CA SER A 371 24.94 7.93 21.86
C SER A 371 24.28 6.67 21.30
N VAL A 372 22.96 6.52 21.50
CA VAL A 372 22.17 5.38 21.03
C VAL A 372 21.23 5.79 19.91
N ARG A 373 21.40 5.16 18.74
CA ARG A 373 20.60 5.35 17.53
C ARG A 373 19.15 4.91 17.75
N ARG A 374 18.17 5.75 17.40
CA ARG A 374 16.73 5.50 17.64
C ARG A 374 15.83 6.29 16.69
N ILE A 375 14.57 5.88 16.57
CA ILE A 375 13.51 6.64 15.88
C ILE A 375 12.62 7.25 16.97
N PRO A 376 12.72 8.55 17.27
CA PRO A 376 11.92 9.18 18.32
C PRO A 376 10.51 9.52 17.81
N ASN A 377 9.52 9.44 18.71
CA ASN A 377 8.19 10.01 18.53
C ASN A 377 7.77 10.71 19.83
N ARG A 378 7.16 11.89 19.71
CA ARG A 378 6.54 12.61 20.83
C ARG A 378 5.03 12.40 20.76
N PHE A 379 4.44 11.93 21.86
CA PHE A 379 3.00 11.73 22.01
C PHE A 379 2.35 12.91 22.74
#